data_AF-A0A090W906-F1
#
_entry.id   AF-A0A090W906-F1
#
_cell.length_a   1.000
_cell.length_b   1.000
_cell.length_c   1.000
_cell.angle_alpha   90.00
_cell.angle_beta   90.00
_cell.angle_gamma   90.00
#
_symmetry.space_group_name_H-M   'P 1'
#
loop_
_entity.id
_entity.type
_entity.pdbx_description
1 polymer ?
#
loop_
_entity_poly.entity_id
_entity_poly.type
_entity_poly.pdbx_seq_one_letter_code
_entity_poly.pdbx_strand_id
1 'polypeptide(L)' 'MFESENKSGYIHGFTENYVKVKTPWNPELVNTLHAVNLTKIDDDGLVRFDFVKQDSVA' A
#
# COMPACT_ATOMS: atom_id res chain seq x y z
N MET A 1 -2.89 -2.86 -5.84
CA MET A 1 -1.75 -3.57 -6.46
C MET A 1 -0.48 -2.76 -6.21
N PHE A 2 0.62 -3.41 -5.83
CA PHE A 2 1.93 -2.74 -5.65
C PHE A 2 2.90 -3.01 -6.79
N GLU A 3 3.73 -2.01 -7.11
CA GLU A 3 4.77 -2.02 -8.15
C GLU A 3 6.07 -2.69 -7.65
N SER A 4 6.91 -3.16 -8.56
CA SER A 4 8.18 -3.85 -8.22
C SER A 4 9.38 -2.92 -7.96
N GLU A 5 9.18 -1.60 -7.97
CA GLU A 5 10.27 -0.62 -7.86
C GLU A 5 10.39 -0.07 -6.43
N ASN A 6 11.61 -0.10 -5.88
CA ASN A 6 11.94 0.61 -4.65
C ASN A 6 12.29 2.06 -4.96
N LYS A 7 11.45 3.00 -4.50
CA LYS A 7 11.69 4.44 -4.64
C LYS A 7 11.98 5.04 -3.27
N SER A 8 13.25 5.40 -3.05
CA SER A 8 13.69 6.06 -1.81
C SER A 8 13.29 5.32 -0.52
N GLY A 9 13.29 3.97 -0.55
CA GLY A 9 12.90 3.13 0.58
C GLY A 9 11.41 2.79 0.65
N TYR A 10 10.60 3.19 -0.34
CA TYR A 10 9.17 2.91 -0.42
C TYR A 10 8.80 2.04 -1.62
N ILE A 11 7.76 1.25 -1.44
CA ILE A 11 7.00 0.62 -2.53
C ILE A 11 5.72 1.44 -2.76
N HIS A 12 5.37 1.63 -4.03
CA HIS A 12 4.15 2.32 -4.44
C HIS A 12 3.12 1.33 -4.95
N GLY A 13 1.85 1.73 -4.86
CA GLY A 13 0.76 0.97 -5.41
C GLY A 13 -0.44 1.84 -5.75
N PHE A 14 -1.43 1.23 -6.37
CA PHE A 14 -2.70 1.85 -6.70
C PHE A 14 -3.86 1.02 -6.13
N THR A 15 -4.86 1.72 -5.61
CA THR A 15 -6.18 1.15 -5.32
C THR A 15 -7.02 1.06 -6.60
N GLU A 16 -8.17 0.38 -6.53
CA GLU A 16 -9.10 0.26 -7.67
C GLU A 16 -9.60 1.61 -8.19
N ASN A 17 -9.77 2.59 -7.29
CA ASN A 17 -10.16 3.96 -7.63
C ASN A 17 -8.96 4.85 -8.00
N TYR A 18 -7.83 4.24 -8.37
CA TYR A 18 -6.61 4.93 -8.82
C TYR A 18 -5.98 5.87 -7.78
N VAL A 19 -6.22 5.64 -6.49
CA VAL A 19 -5.51 6.37 -5.44
C VAL A 19 -4.10 5.80 -5.32
N LYS A 20 -3.09 6.65 -5.49
CA LYS A 20 -1.69 6.26 -5.35
C LYS A 20 -1.31 6.20 -3.87
N VAL A 21 -0.80 5.05 -3.45
CA VAL A 21 -0.42 4.75 -2.07
C VAL A 21 1.07 4.43 -1.94
N LYS A 22 1.61 4.59 -0.73
CA LYS A 22 3.00 4.20 -0.41
C LYS A 22 3.16 3.57 0.97
N THR A 23 4.09 2.63 1.07
CA THR A 23 4.50 1.99 2.33
C THR A 23 5.99 1.63 2.28
N PRO A 24 6.72 1.46 3.40
CA PRO A 24 8.11 1.03 3.35
C PRO A 24 8.28 -0.20 2.46
N TRP A 25 9.38 -0.23 1.71
CA TRP A 25 9.66 -1.30 0.76
C TRP A 25 9.60 -2.68 1.42
N ASN A 26 8.75 -3.56 0.90
CA ASN A 26 8.69 -4.96 1.26
C ASN A 26 8.54 -5.79 -0.04
N PRO A 27 9.50 -6.65 -0.40
CA PRO A 27 9.43 -7.46 -1.63
C PRO A 27 8.24 -8.42 -1.65
N GLU A 28 7.68 -8.81 -0.50
CA GLU A 28 6.51 -9.70 -0.43
C GLU A 28 5.21 -9.03 -0.93
N LEU A 29 5.19 -7.71 -1.04
CA LEU A 29 4.03 -6.95 -1.55
C LEU A 29 4.03 -6.82 -3.07
N VAL A 30 5.14 -7.13 -3.74
CA VAL A 30 5.28 -6.92 -5.18
C VAL A 30 4.28 -7.78 -5.95
N ASN A 31 3.51 -7.17 -6.86
CA ASN A 31 2.50 -7.83 -7.68
C ASN A 31 1.40 -8.55 -6.88
N THR A 32 1.14 -8.14 -5.63
CA THR A 32 0.04 -8.68 -4.82
C THR A 32 -1.11 -7.67 -4.65
N LEU A 33 -2.27 -8.18 -4.26
CA LEU A 33 -3.44 -7.41 -3.87
C LEU A 33 -3.66 -7.56 -2.36
N HIS A 34 -3.91 -6.44 -1.68
CA HIS A 34 -4.18 -6.42 -0.25
C HIS A 34 -5.37 -5.49 0.03
N ALA A 35 -6.23 -5.91 0.95
CA ALA A 35 -7.23 -5.02 1.53
C ALA A 35 -6.55 -4.06 2.50
N VAL A 36 -6.75 -2.76 2.30
CA VAL A 36 -6.11 -1.71 3.08
C VAL A 36 -7.12 -0.60 3.40
N ASN A 37 -6.94 0.04 4.55
CA ASN A 37 -7.66 1.24 4.93
C ASN A 37 -6.77 2.45 4.70
N LEU A 38 -7.22 3.41 3.87
CA LEU A 38 -6.49 4.65 3.64
C LEU A 38 -6.53 5.52 4.91
N THR A 39 -5.38 6.02 5.35
CA THR A 39 -5.27 6.73 6.63
C THR A 39 -5.05 8.22 6.48
N LYS A 40 -3.98 8.64 5.79
CA LYS A 40 -3.64 10.05 5.61
C LYS A 40 -2.90 10.31 4.30
N ILE A 41 -2.97 11.55 3.84
CA ILE A 41 -2.11 12.06 2.77
C ILE A 41 -0.80 12.48 3.43
N ASP A 42 0.33 12.02 2.89
CA ASP A 42 1.67 12.39 3.36
C ASP A 42 2.13 13.68 2.68
N ASP A 43 3.24 14.26 3.15
CA ASP A 43 3.72 15.58 2.69
C ASP A 43 4.08 15.64 1.19
N ASP A 44 4.30 14.49 0.56
CA ASP A 44 4.56 14.35 -0.88
C ASP A 44 3.29 14.08 -1.72
N GLY A 45 2.11 14.15 -1.11
CA GLY A 45 0.82 13.94 -1.76
C GLY A 45 0.45 12.46 -1.97
N LEU A 46 1.26 11.51 -1.49
CA LEU A 46 0.96 10.09 -1.56
C LEU A 46 0.21 9.61 -0.32
N VAL A 47 -0.68 8.64 -0.49
CA VAL A 47 -1.57 8.19 0.59
C VAL A 47 -0.95 7.05 1.39
N ARG A 48 -0.99 7.15 2.72
CA ARG A 48 -0.64 6.10 3.68
C ARG A 48 -1.85 5.22 3.96
N PHE A 49 -1.60 4.01 4.44
CA PHE A 49 -2.65 3.03 4.72
C PHE A 49 -2.23 2.05 5.82
N ASP A 50 -3.23 1.39 6.40
CA ASP A 50 -3.05 0.23 7.27
C ASP A 50 -3.65 -1.01 6.59
N PHE A 51 -3.03 -2.18 6.80
CA PHE A 51 -3.61 -3.43 6.34
C PHE A 51 -4.88 -3.77 7.12
N VAL A 52 -5.92 -4.20 6.41
CA VAL A 52 -7.12 -4.73 7.06
C VAL A 52 -6.73 -6.06 7.69
N LYS A 53 -6.90 -6.17 9.01
CA LYS A 53 -6.73 -7.45 9.71
C LYS A 53 -7.81 -8.41 9.19
N GLN A 54 -7.40 -9.53 8.62
CA GLN A 54 -8.31 -10.67 8.48
C GLN A 54 -8.45 -11.28 9.88
N ASP A 55 -9.50 -10.87 10.59
CA ASP A 55 -9.96 -11.66 11.72
C ASP A 55 -10.39 -13.02 11.15
N SER A 56 -9.54 -14.03 11.37
CA SER A 56 -9.90 -15.41 11.12
C SER A 56 -10.98 -15.76 12.14
N VAL A 57 -12.24 -15.58 11.74
CA VAL A 57 -13.37 -16.19 12.44
C VAL A 57 -13.19 -17.70 12.29
N ALA A 58 -12.75 -18.32 13.38
CA ALA A 58 -12.76 -19.77 13.58
C ALA A 58 -14.14 -20.22 14.07
#